data_AF-A0A081D9E7-F1
#
_entry.id   AF-A0A081D9E7-F1
#
_cell.length_a   1.000
_cell.length_b   1.000
_cell.length_c   1.000
_cell.angle_alpha   90.00
_cell.angle_beta   90.00
_cell.angle_gamma   90.00
#
_symmetry.space_group_name_H-M   'P 1'
#
loop_
_entity.id
_entity.type
_entity.pdbx_description
1 polymer ?
#
loop_
_entity_poly.entity_id
_entity_poly.type
_entity_poly.pdbx_seq_one_letter_code
_entity_poly.pdbx_strand_id
1 'polypeptide(L)'
;MKQIFLLIAALSMLFKQDRAVDIVTQLQADSSKKTYELINSVLSPGYNVVEVSDCSHPSFGDHITQQYDDTLEKDVFVFHAHVEKDTDRCKKFDRSRTEIKTYGKSPRRGFGTPGETHVYTWLFKLDKNFKASSGFTHIHQIKAVGGPEDKMPTLTYTLRDKNDKKSFDIRFSKFLTQESIASTDLDPFLGEWITVKEIITYGEEGKLEVTLSRKRDQKRTLIL
;
A
#
# COMPACT_ATOMS: atom_id res chain seq x y z
N MET A 1 13.56 -61.06 -39.12
CA MET A 1 12.98 -60.34 -37.96
C MET A 1 12.76 -58.90 -38.37
N LYS A 2 11.51 -58.42 -38.43
CA LYS A 2 11.18 -57.02 -38.76
C LYS A 2 11.25 -56.20 -37.47
N GLN A 3 12.19 -55.27 -37.37
CA GLN A 3 12.23 -54.28 -36.30
C GLN A 3 11.21 -53.17 -36.60
N ILE A 4 10.32 -52.92 -35.65
CA ILE A 4 9.41 -51.77 -35.66
C ILE A 4 10.07 -50.70 -34.79
N PHE A 5 10.40 -49.55 -35.38
CA PHE A 5 10.79 -48.35 -34.64
C PHE A 5 9.53 -47.59 -34.24
N LEU A 6 9.26 -47.46 -32.94
CA LEU A 6 8.34 -46.46 -32.42
C LEU A 6 9.08 -45.12 -32.34
N LEU A 7 8.67 -44.15 -33.17
CA LEU A 7 8.97 -42.75 -32.94
C LEU A 7 8.17 -42.30 -31.72
N ILE A 8 8.82 -42.24 -30.55
CA ILE A 8 8.31 -41.48 -29.43
C ILE A 8 8.62 -40.02 -29.76
N ALA A 9 7.62 -39.31 -30.31
CA ALA A 9 7.62 -37.86 -30.30
C ALA A 9 7.54 -37.43 -28.83
N ALA A 10 8.69 -37.13 -28.23
CA ALA A 10 8.74 -36.46 -26.94
C ALA A 10 8.07 -35.10 -27.13
N LEU A 11 6.79 -35.01 -26.77
CA LEU A 11 6.08 -33.77 -26.61
C LEU A 11 6.81 -33.01 -25.50
N SER A 12 7.75 -32.15 -25.89
CA SER A 12 8.39 -31.21 -25.00
C SER A 12 7.29 -30.25 -24.52
N MET A 13 6.62 -30.59 -23.42
CA MET A 13 5.98 -29.60 -22.59
C MET A 13 7.08 -28.67 -22.11
N LEU A 14 7.30 -27.60 -22.88
CA LEU A 14 7.92 -26.40 -22.39
C LEU A 14 7.00 -25.90 -21.28
N PHE A 15 7.23 -26.35 -20.04
CA PHE A 15 6.85 -25.55 -18.90
C PHE A 15 7.55 -24.21 -19.13
N LYS A 16 6.78 -23.19 -19.52
CA LYS A 16 7.18 -21.82 -19.24
C LYS A 16 7.30 -21.79 -17.73
N GLN A 17 8.51 -22.02 -17.24
CA GLN A 17 8.89 -21.62 -15.92
C GLN A 17 8.74 -20.12 -15.97
N ASP A 18 7.59 -19.62 -15.52
CA ASP A 18 7.37 -18.21 -15.26
C ASP A 18 8.46 -17.82 -14.28
N ARG A 19 9.58 -17.33 -14.82
CA ARG A 19 10.62 -16.72 -14.01
C ARG A 19 9.98 -15.44 -13.52
N ALA A 20 9.38 -15.52 -12.32
CA ALA A 20 9.13 -14.35 -11.51
C ALA A 20 10.45 -13.59 -11.46
N VAL A 21 10.47 -12.42 -12.09
CA VAL A 21 11.60 -11.52 -12.03
C VAL A 21 11.54 -10.91 -10.63
N ASP A 22 12.35 -11.44 -9.70
CA ASP A 22 12.43 -10.98 -8.31
C ASP A 22 13.09 -9.59 -8.20
N ILE A 23 12.47 -8.56 -8.79
CA ILE A 23 12.83 -7.17 -8.50
C ILE A 23 12.10 -6.78 -7.22
N VAL A 24 12.81 -6.86 -6.10
CA VAL A 24 12.31 -6.39 -4.80
C VAL A 24 12.70 -4.93 -4.62
N THR A 25 11.70 -4.05 -4.45
CA THR A 25 11.93 -2.70 -3.90
C THR A 25 11.62 -2.74 -2.42
N GLN A 26 12.59 -2.38 -1.59
CA GLN A 26 12.44 -2.41 -0.14
C GLN A 26 12.69 -1.02 0.43
N LEU A 27 11.66 -0.45 1.06
CA LEU A 27 11.76 0.75 1.87
C LEU A 27 11.74 0.33 3.35
N GLN A 28 12.84 0.57 4.05
CA GLN A 28 12.97 0.37 5.50
C GLN A 28 13.36 1.69 6.14
N ALA A 29 12.83 1.97 7.33
CA ALA A 29 13.29 3.09 8.12
C ALA A 29 14.71 2.79 8.65
N ASP A 30 15.48 3.86 8.77
CA ASP A 30 16.84 3.91 9.26
C ASP A 30 17.01 5.29 9.91
N SER A 31 16.89 5.34 11.24
CA SER A 31 16.92 6.57 12.03
C SER A 31 18.26 7.31 11.95
N SER A 32 19.31 6.67 11.41
CA SER A 32 20.59 7.33 11.12
C SER A 32 20.54 8.24 9.88
N LYS A 33 19.52 8.10 9.02
CA LYS A 33 19.31 8.89 7.81
C LYS A 33 18.16 9.86 7.99
N LYS A 34 18.19 10.97 7.24
CA LYS A 34 17.06 11.89 7.18
C LYS A 34 15.88 11.22 6.46
N THR A 35 14.70 11.29 7.08
CA THR A 35 13.51 10.53 6.69
C THR A 35 13.13 10.71 5.21
N TYR A 36 13.00 11.95 4.75
CA TYR A 36 12.57 12.22 3.37
C TYR A 36 13.64 11.88 2.33
N GLU A 37 14.92 12.13 2.65
CA GLU A 37 16.03 11.76 1.77
C GLU A 37 16.09 10.24 1.59
N LEU A 38 15.92 9.46 2.66
CA LEU A 38 15.82 8.01 2.64
C LEU A 38 14.67 7.54 1.76
N ILE A 39 13.45 8.02 2.01
CA ILE A 39 12.25 7.64 1.24
C ILE A 39 12.45 7.93 -0.26
N ASN A 40 12.93 9.14 -0.58
CA ASN A 40 13.16 9.55 -1.97
C ASN A 40 14.26 8.72 -2.64
N SER A 41 15.33 8.38 -1.93
CA SER A 41 16.44 7.57 -2.47
C SER A 41 16.01 6.16 -2.91
N VAL A 42 14.94 5.61 -2.34
CA VAL A 42 14.43 4.27 -2.67
C VAL A 42 13.37 4.34 -3.77
N LEU A 43 12.42 5.27 -3.63
CA LEU A 43 11.20 5.29 -4.44
C LEU A 43 11.24 6.23 -5.64
N SER A 44 12.10 7.26 -5.63
CA SER A 44 12.28 8.16 -6.77
C SER A 44 13.58 8.99 -6.65
N PRO A 45 14.77 8.40 -6.85
CA PRO A 45 16.04 9.13 -6.74
C PRO A 45 16.04 10.43 -7.55
N GLY A 46 16.44 11.53 -6.92
CA GLY A 46 16.47 12.86 -7.55
C GLY A 46 15.12 13.60 -7.61
N TYR A 47 14.05 13.00 -7.08
CA TYR A 47 12.70 13.57 -7.04
C TYR A 47 12.07 13.43 -5.65
N ASN A 48 10.86 13.98 -5.47
CA ASN A 48 10.13 13.96 -4.21
C ASN A 48 8.82 13.15 -4.31
N VAL A 49 8.74 12.08 -3.52
CA VAL A 49 7.55 11.23 -3.38
C VAL A 49 6.74 11.50 -2.12
N VAL A 50 7.23 12.36 -1.24
CA VAL A 50 6.60 12.69 0.04
C VAL A 50 5.58 13.80 -0.18
N GLU A 51 4.31 13.51 0.12
CA GLU A 51 3.19 14.45 0.08
C GLU A 51 2.68 14.70 1.49
N VAL A 52 3.10 15.82 2.08
CA VAL A 52 2.88 16.14 3.51
C VAL A 52 2.47 17.60 3.71
N SER A 53 2.07 17.94 4.94
CA SER A 53 1.59 19.26 5.34
C SER A 53 2.59 20.08 6.17
N ASP A 54 3.90 19.81 6.07
CA ASP A 54 4.95 20.49 6.86
C ASP A 54 4.87 22.03 6.80
N CYS A 55 4.43 22.57 5.67
CA CYS A 55 4.24 24.01 5.47
C CYS A 55 3.10 24.63 6.28
N SER A 56 2.14 23.86 6.77
CA SER A 56 0.95 24.39 7.45
C SER A 56 1.24 24.91 8.86
N HIS A 57 2.19 24.31 9.55
CA HIS A 57 2.62 24.73 10.89
C HIS A 57 4.09 24.33 11.10
N PRO A 58 5.03 25.09 10.50
CA PRO A 58 6.43 24.71 10.42
C PRO A 58 7.14 24.45 11.76
N SER A 59 6.58 24.97 12.87
CA SER A 59 7.09 24.71 14.21
C SER A 59 6.94 23.26 14.69
N PHE A 60 6.04 22.47 14.08
CA PHE A 60 5.93 21.03 14.33
C PHE A 60 7.06 20.23 13.67
N GLY A 61 7.46 20.64 12.47
CA GLY A 61 8.45 19.95 11.65
C GLY A 61 7.85 18.91 10.69
N ASP A 62 8.58 17.83 10.47
CA ASP A 62 8.26 16.79 9.49
C ASP A 62 7.04 15.95 9.91
N HIS A 63 6.08 15.76 9.01
CA HIS A 63 4.91 14.90 9.25
C HIS A 63 5.17 13.42 8.99
N ILE A 64 6.32 13.05 8.41
CA ILE A 64 6.80 11.67 8.46
C ILE A 64 8.17 11.66 9.14
N THR A 65 8.24 10.96 10.26
CA THR A 65 9.46 10.83 11.07
C THR A 65 9.84 9.36 11.21
N GLN A 66 10.91 9.08 11.94
CA GLN A 66 11.36 7.73 12.24
C GLN A 66 11.48 7.54 13.75
N GLN A 67 11.12 6.37 14.24
CA GLN A 67 11.31 5.99 15.64
C GLN A 67 11.66 4.50 15.74
N TYR A 68 12.41 4.11 16.76
CA TYR A 68 12.60 2.70 17.08
C TYR A 68 11.31 2.13 17.67
N ASP A 69 10.85 0.98 17.19
CA ASP A 69 9.71 0.24 17.75
C ASP A 69 10.21 -1.01 18.48
N ASP A 70 10.02 -1.04 19.79
CA ASP A 70 10.49 -2.13 20.66
C ASP A 70 9.80 -3.48 20.36
N THR A 71 8.59 -3.48 19.81
CA THR A 71 7.88 -4.73 19.46
C THR A 71 8.44 -5.35 18.18
N LEU A 72 8.91 -4.52 17.26
CA LEU A 72 9.50 -4.94 16.00
C LEU A 72 11.02 -5.03 16.02
N GLU A 73 11.65 -4.51 17.08
CA GLU A 73 13.10 -4.37 17.26
C GLU A 73 13.79 -3.67 16.08
N LYS A 74 13.13 -2.67 15.50
CA LYS A 74 13.63 -1.91 14.34
C LYS A 74 13.06 -0.50 14.29
N ASP A 75 13.71 0.34 13.49
CA ASP A 75 13.15 1.64 13.13
C ASP A 75 11.90 1.48 12.25
N VAL A 76 10.92 2.35 12.46
CA VAL A 76 9.68 2.45 11.69
C VAL A 76 9.42 3.90 11.29
N PHE A 77 8.70 4.09 10.19
CA PHE A 77 8.16 5.40 9.83
C PHE A 77 6.92 5.72 10.67
N VAL A 78 6.84 6.96 11.15
CA VAL A 78 5.70 7.49 11.90
C VAL A 78 5.05 8.60 11.10
N PHE A 79 3.77 8.42 10.78
CA PHE A 79 2.96 9.38 10.03
C PHE A 79 2.14 10.20 11.02
N HIS A 80 2.37 11.51 11.04
CA HIS A 80 1.67 12.47 11.88
C HIS A 80 0.55 13.12 11.11
N ALA A 81 -0.62 13.26 11.76
CA ALA A 81 -1.79 13.91 11.18
C ALA A 81 -2.52 14.74 12.25
N HIS A 82 -2.76 16.02 11.96
CA HIS A 82 -3.45 16.97 12.83
C HIS A 82 -4.70 17.50 12.14
N VAL A 83 -5.87 17.22 12.72
CA VAL A 83 -7.17 17.58 12.13
C VAL A 83 -7.30 19.08 11.87
N GLU A 84 -6.85 19.91 12.81
CA GLU A 84 -7.08 21.37 12.74
C GLU A 84 -6.05 22.12 11.90
N LYS A 85 -4.82 21.59 11.79
CA LYS A 85 -3.70 22.32 11.20
C LYS A 85 -3.28 21.78 9.84
N ASP A 86 -3.48 20.50 9.56
CA ASP A 86 -2.97 19.87 8.35
C ASP A 86 -3.88 20.12 7.16
N THR A 87 -3.26 20.14 5.98
CA THR A 87 -3.87 20.41 4.69
C THR A 87 -3.38 19.41 3.65
N ASP A 88 -3.97 19.42 2.46
CA ASP A 88 -3.41 18.70 1.31
C ASP A 88 -2.25 19.53 0.74
N ARG A 89 -1.06 19.36 1.32
CA ARG A 89 0.21 19.97 0.86
C ARG A 89 0.16 21.50 0.78
N CYS A 90 -0.58 22.17 1.66
CA CYS A 90 -0.85 23.61 1.63
C CYS A 90 -1.49 24.11 0.33
N LYS A 91 -2.19 23.23 -0.38
CA LYS A 91 -2.86 23.52 -1.66
C LYS A 91 -4.37 23.37 -1.58
N LYS A 92 -4.87 22.44 -0.77
CA LYS A 92 -6.30 22.28 -0.49
C LYS A 92 -6.52 22.19 1.01
N PHE A 93 -7.62 22.78 1.47
CA PHE A 93 -7.93 22.98 2.88
C PHE A 93 -9.20 22.23 3.32
N ASP A 94 -9.79 21.42 2.42
CA ASP A 94 -10.94 20.55 2.68
C ASP A 94 -10.54 19.17 3.22
N ARG A 95 -9.23 18.86 3.23
CA ARG A 95 -8.66 17.58 3.63
C ARG A 95 -7.19 17.75 4.01
N SER A 96 -6.64 16.76 4.70
CA SER A 96 -5.20 16.61 4.96
C SER A 96 -4.59 15.48 4.12
N ARG A 97 -3.27 15.53 3.90
CA ARG A 97 -2.49 14.42 3.34
C ARG A 97 -1.13 14.31 4.01
N THR A 98 -0.81 13.09 4.45
CA THR A 98 0.52 12.64 4.87
C THR A 98 0.74 11.30 4.19
N GLU A 99 1.42 11.29 3.04
CA GLU A 99 1.49 10.14 2.13
C GLU A 99 2.87 10.02 1.49
N ILE A 100 3.28 8.77 1.22
CA ILE A 100 4.37 8.44 0.31
C ILE A 100 3.76 7.81 -0.94
N LYS A 101 4.13 8.27 -2.13
CA LYS A 101 3.58 7.77 -3.39
C LYS A 101 4.63 7.22 -4.35
N THR A 102 4.23 6.34 -5.24
CA THR A 102 4.92 6.20 -6.54
C THR A 102 4.17 7.02 -7.58
N TYR A 103 4.89 7.63 -8.52
CA TYR A 103 4.30 8.44 -9.60
C TYR A 103 5.24 8.45 -10.79
N GLY A 104 4.90 9.09 -11.92
CA GLY A 104 5.64 8.97 -13.18
C GLY A 104 7.15 9.32 -13.20
N LYS A 105 7.76 9.76 -12.09
CA LYS A 105 9.23 9.89 -11.94
C LYS A 105 9.89 8.75 -11.13
N SER A 106 9.09 7.89 -10.51
CA SER A 106 9.54 6.68 -9.84
C SER A 106 10.08 5.66 -10.84
N PRO A 107 11.01 4.76 -10.43
CA PRO A 107 11.48 3.68 -11.28
C PRO A 107 10.33 2.77 -11.76
N ARG A 108 10.42 2.25 -12.99
CA ARG A 108 9.39 1.42 -13.64
C ARG A 108 8.83 0.29 -12.77
N ARG A 109 9.67 -0.31 -11.92
CA ARG A 109 9.31 -1.37 -10.97
C ARG A 109 8.21 -0.99 -9.97
N GLY A 110 7.90 0.30 -9.81
CA GLY A 110 6.83 0.80 -8.96
C GLY A 110 5.46 0.90 -9.65
N PHE A 111 5.34 0.53 -10.93
CA PHE A 111 4.09 0.59 -11.69
C PHE A 111 3.70 -0.81 -12.16
N GLY A 112 2.46 -1.22 -11.89
CA GLY A 112 1.88 -2.43 -12.47
C GLY A 112 1.30 -2.15 -13.85
N THR A 113 1.59 -3.03 -14.80
CA THR A 113 1.05 -3.02 -16.16
C THR A 113 0.24 -4.30 -16.45
N PRO A 114 -0.71 -4.29 -17.40
CA PRO A 114 -1.55 -5.46 -17.67
C PRO A 114 -0.73 -6.73 -17.93
N GLY A 115 -1.08 -7.81 -17.22
CA GLY A 115 -0.37 -9.09 -17.23
C GLY A 115 0.70 -9.23 -16.15
N GLU A 116 1.16 -8.15 -15.52
CA GLU A 116 2.09 -8.23 -14.38
C GLU A 116 1.36 -8.62 -13.09
N THR A 117 2.05 -9.38 -12.23
CA THR A 117 1.62 -9.64 -10.86
C THR A 117 2.59 -9.00 -9.89
N HIS A 118 2.07 -8.15 -9.01
CA HIS A 118 2.85 -7.53 -7.94
C HIS A 118 2.44 -8.12 -6.60
N VAL A 119 3.44 -8.27 -5.72
CA VAL A 119 3.24 -8.69 -4.33
C VAL A 119 3.70 -7.55 -3.43
N TYR A 120 2.76 -6.93 -2.73
CA TYR A 120 3.01 -5.91 -1.74
C TYR A 120 3.02 -6.54 -0.35
N THR A 121 4.11 -6.34 0.39
CA THR A 121 4.22 -6.76 1.79
C THR A 121 4.67 -5.59 2.65
N TRP A 122 3.91 -5.30 3.69
CA TRP A 122 4.20 -4.20 4.60
C TRP A 122 3.55 -4.44 5.96
N LEU A 123 3.97 -3.66 6.95
CA LEU A 123 3.36 -3.63 8.27
C LEU A 123 2.81 -2.25 8.54
N PHE A 124 1.68 -2.19 9.25
CA PHE A 124 1.18 -0.94 9.82
C PHE A 124 0.69 -1.15 11.24
N LYS A 125 0.61 -0.04 11.97
CA LYS A 125 -0.02 0.05 13.28
C LYS A 125 -0.82 1.34 13.32
N LEU A 126 -2.08 1.24 13.71
CA LEU A 126 -2.88 2.40 14.09
C LEU A 126 -2.65 2.66 15.56
N ASP A 127 -2.56 3.94 15.97
CA ASP A 127 -2.52 4.26 17.39
C ASP A 127 -3.75 3.68 18.10
N LYS A 128 -3.61 3.29 19.38
CA LYS A 128 -4.73 2.71 20.15
C LYS A 128 -5.92 3.68 20.25
N ASN A 129 -5.66 4.98 20.19
CA ASN A 129 -6.64 6.06 20.22
C ASN A 129 -6.85 6.71 18.84
N PHE A 130 -6.43 6.05 17.76
CA PHE A 130 -6.60 6.56 16.40
C PHE A 130 -8.07 6.85 16.11
N LYS A 131 -8.34 8.00 15.49
CA LYS A 131 -9.68 8.44 15.10
C LYS A 131 -9.75 8.60 13.60
N ALA A 132 -10.52 7.73 12.95
CA ALA A 132 -10.84 7.90 11.54
C ALA A 132 -11.89 9.01 11.34
N SER A 133 -11.91 9.60 10.15
CA SER A 133 -13.00 10.49 9.74
C SER A 133 -14.28 9.70 9.46
N SER A 134 -15.43 10.35 9.59
CA SER A 134 -16.73 9.77 9.20
C SER A 134 -16.91 9.64 7.69
N GLY A 135 -16.15 10.40 6.91
CA GLY A 135 -16.11 10.31 5.44
C GLY A 135 -15.18 9.20 4.99
N PHE A 136 -13.87 9.44 5.11
CA PHE A 136 -12.83 8.48 4.79
C PHE A 136 -11.51 8.84 5.47
N THR A 137 -10.73 7.82 5.78
CA THR A 137 -9.30 7.94 6.10
C THR A 137 -8.58 6.82 5.37
N HIS A 138 -7.91 7.14 4.27
CA HIS A 138 -7.17 6.14 3.50
C HIS A 138 -5.80 5.92 4.14
N ILE A 139 -5.41 4.66 4.29
CA ILE A 139 -4.07 4.27 4.77
C ILE A 139 -3.25 3.51 3.71
N HIS A 140 -3.89 3.14 2.60
CA HIS A 140 -3.27 2.51 1.45
C HIS A 140 -4.12 2.77 0.21
N GLN A 141 -3.47 2.92 -0.95
CA GLN A 141 -4.17 3.08 -2.22
C GLN A 141 -3.34 2.55 -3.41
N ILE A 142 -4.05 2.03 -4.41
CA ILE A 142 -3.54 1.80 -5.76
C ILE A 142 -4.29 2.73 -6.70
N LYS A 143 -3.55 3.45 -7.54
CA LYS A 143 -4.09 4.48 -8.41
C LYS A 143 -3.44 4.43 -9.79
N ALA A 144 -4.25 4.61 -10.83
CA ALA A 144 -3.78 4.69 -12.20
C ALA A 144 -2.83 5.90 -12.41
N VAL A 145 -1.82 5.71 -13.25
CA VAL A 145 -0.91 6.77 -13.68
C VAL A 145 -1.41 7.30 -15.02
N GLY A 146 -2.25 8.33 -14.98
CA GLY A 146 -2.87 8.90 -16.18
C GLY A 146 -4.07 8.09 -16.69
N GLY A 147 -4.69 8.59 -17.77
CA GLY A 147 -5.92 8.02 -18.32
C GLY A 147 -7.19 8.54 -17.62
N PRO A 148 -8.38 8.12 -18.08
CA PRO A 148 -9.66 8.62 -17.55
C PRO A 148 -9.91 8.23 -16.08
N GLU A 149 -9.24 7.19 -15.58
CA GLU A 149 -9.35 6.69 -14.20
C GLU A 149 -8.36 7.36 -13.22
N ASP A 150 -7.46 8.25 -13.67
CA ASP A 150 -6.42 8.86 -12.81
C ASP A 150 -6.93 9.87 -11.78
N LYS A 151 -8.24 10.11 -11.75
CA LYS A 151 -8.87 11.04 -10.81
C LYS A 151 -9.23 10.38 -9.49
N MET A 152 -9.33 9.05 -9.42
CA MET A 152 -9.62 8.32 -8.19
C MET A 152 -8.75 7.08 -8.00
N PRO A 153 -8.54 6.63 -6.77
CA PRO A 153 -7.86 5.37 -6.52
C PRO A 153 -8.73 4.19 -6.98
N THR A 154 -8.08 3.22 -7.64
CA THR A 154 -8.67 1.96 -8.07
C THR A 154 -8.91 1.02 -6.90
N LEU A 155 -8.01 1.02 -5.92
CA LEU A 155 -8.11 0.25 -4.68
C LEU A 155 -7.77 1.15 -3.50
N THR A 156 -8.51 1.07 -2.40
CA THR A 156 -8.13 1.73 -1.14
C THR A 156 -8.38 0.86 0.06
N TYR A 157 -7.53 1.00 1.08
CA TYR A 157 -7.86 0.58 2.44
C TYR A 157 -8.35 1.82 3.17
N THR A 158 -9.64 1.81 3.52
CA THR A 158 -10.36 2.97 4.03
C THR A 158 -10.87 2.70 5.43
N LEU A 159 -10.46 3.54 6.36
CA LEU A 159 -10.98 3.55 7.72
C LEU A 159 -12.11 4.57 7.80
N ARG A 160 -13.15 4.24 8.56
CA ARG A 160 -14.27 5.15 8.83
C ARG A 160 -14.71 5.04 10.28
N ASP A 161 -15.12 6.17 10.85
CA ASP A 161 -15.83 6.23 12.14
C ASP A 161 -17.10 7.06 11.96
N LYS A 162 -18.24 6.38 11.78
CA LYS A 162 -19.50 7.02 11.41
C LYS A 162 -20.65 6.44 12.22
N ASN A 163 -21.37 7.31 12.94
CA ASN A 163 -22.55 6.93 13.75
C ASN A 163 -22.24 5.76 14.69
N ASP A 164 -21.14 5.87 15.45
CA ASP A 164 -20.63 4.84 16.37
C ASP A 164 -20.27 3.50 15.72
N LYS A 165 -20.20 3.45 14.39
CA LYS A 165 -19.70 2.30 13.63
C LYS A 165 -18.32 2.62 13.07
N LYS A 166 -17.32 1.90 13.56
CA LYS A 166 -15.96 1.94 13.02
C LYS A 166 -15.75 0.80 12.03
N SER A 167 -15.15 1.09 10.88
CA SER A 167 -14.88 0.07 9.87
C SER A 167 -13.50 0.20 9.26
N PHE A 168 -12.95 -0.95 8.91
CA PHE A 168 -11.87 -1.10 7.95
C PHE A 168 -12.46 -1.69 6.67
N ASP A 169 -12.36 -0.96 5.57
CA ASP A 169 -12.94 -1.34 4.29
C ASP A 169 -11.88 -1.44 3.21
N ILE A 170 -11.83 -2.57 2.50
CA ILE A 170 -11.14 -2.65 1.22
C ILE A 170 -12.13 -2.28 0.15
N ARG A 171 -11.82 -1.22 -0.59
CA ARG A 171 -12.72 -0.64 -1.58
C ARG A 171 -12.11 -0.67 -2.97
N PHE A 172 -12.89 -1.07 -3.96
CA PHE A 172 -12.48 -1.14 -5.35
C PHE A 172 -13.35 -0.23 -6.22
N SER A 173 -12.72 0.41 -7.19
CA SER A 173 -13.37 1.32 -8.13
C SER A 173 -13.44 0.68 -9.50
N LYS A 174 -14.64 0.23 -9.90
CA LYS A 174 -14.92 -0.12 -11.29
C LYS A 174 -15.23 1.20 -12.01
N PHE A 175 -14.31 1.67 -12.84
CA PHE A 175 -14.36 3.00 -13.46
C PHE A 175 -14.40 4.13 -12.42
N LEU A 176 -15.49 4.92 -12.39
CA LEU A 176 -15.65 6.09 -11.53
C LEU A 176 -16.57 5.84 -10.31
N THR A 177 -16.87 4.59 -10.01
CA THR A 177 -17.71 4.21 -8.87
C THR A 177 -16.96 3.28 -7.95
N GLN A 178 -16.93 3.60 -6.66
CA GLN A 178 -16.19 2.85 -5.65
C GLN A 178 -17.10 2.12 -4.67
N GLU A 179 -16.97 0.80 -4.60
CA GLU A 179 -17.71 -0.08 -3.69
C GLU A 179 -16.79 -0.74 -2.66
N SER A 180 -17.35 -1.25 -1.57
CA SER A 180 -16.59 -2.03 -0.57
C SER A 180 -16.65 -3.50 -0.97
N ILE A 181 -15.49 -4.11 -1.22
CA ILE A 181 -15.37 -5.53 -1.60
C ILE A 181 -15.01 -6.41 -0.39
N ALA A 182 -14.52 -5.80 0.69
CA ALA A 182 -14.44 -6.40 2.01
C ALA A 182 -14.62 -5.33 3.08
N SER A 183 -15.22 -5.69 4.22
CA SER A 183 -15.47 -4.78 5.34
C SER A 183 -15.40 -5.57 6.66
N THR A 184 -14.74 -5.00 7.67
CA THR A 184 -14.65 -5.57 9.01
C THR A 184 -14.61 -4.45 10.06
N ASP A 185 -14.75 -4.82 11.34
CA ASP A 185 -14.60 -3.90 12.46
C ASP A 185 -13.17 -3.34 12.51
N LEU A 186 -13.03 -2.05 12.83
CA LEU A 186 -11.74 -1.38 12.98
C LEU A 186 -11.06 -1.71 14.32
N ASP A 187 -11.84 -1.97 15.37
CA ASP A 187 -11.29 -2.11 16.74
C ASP A 187 -10.17 -3.16 16.86
N PRO A 188 -10.22 -4.33 16.18
CA PRO A 188 -9.12 -5.31 16.18
C PRO A 188 -7.77 -4.82 15.61
N PHE A 189 -7.74 -3.68 14.92
CA PHE A 189 -6.54 -3.10 14.30
C PHE A 189 -5.88 -2.02 15.19
N LEU A 190 -6.60 -1.47 16.18
CA LEU A 190 -6.12 -0.36 17.01
C LEU A 190 -5.05 -0.81 18.00
N GLY A 191 -3.89 -0.16 17.96
CA GLY A 191 -2.74 -0.46 18.82
C GLY A 191 -1.98 -1.74 18.44
N GLU A 192 -2.34 -2.40 17.35
CA GLU A 192 -1.78 -3.68 16.93
C GLU A 192 -0.92 -3.53 15.68
N TRP A 193 0.21 -4.22 15.63
CA TRP A 193 0.97 -4.38 14.39
C TRP A 193 0.26 -5.39 13.49
N ILE A 194 -0.09 -4.98 12.27
CA ILE A 194 -0.77 -5.78 11.27
C ILE A 194 0.18 -6.02 10.11
N THR A 195 0.35 -7.29 9.73
CA THR A 195 1.07 -7.71 8.53
C THR A 195 0.09 -7.75 7.37
N VAL A 196 0.46 -7.08 6.29
CA VAL A 196 -0.28 -7.04 5.03
C VAL A 196 0.45 -7.86 3.98
N LYS A 197 -0.27 -8.75 3.31
CA LYS A 197 0.13 -9.34 2.02
C LYS A 197 -0.97 -9.06 1.01
N GLU A 198 -0.64 -8.32 -0.03
CA GLU A 198 -1.54 -7.97 -1.12
C GLU A 198 -0.91 -8.43 -2.44
N ILE A 199 -1.60 -9.30 -3.17
CA ILE A 199 -1.18 -9.80 -4.47
C ILE A 199 -2.14 -9.22 -5.51
N ILE A 200 -1.61 -8.51 -6.49
CA ILE A 200 -2.40 -7.89 -7.56
C ILE A 200 -1.89 -8.39 -8.89
N THR A 201 -2.73 -9.09 -9.65
CA THR A 201 -2.53 -9.30 -11.09
C THR A 201 -3.24 -8.19 -11.83
N TYR A 202 -2.48 -7.34 -12.53
CA TYR A 202 -3.01 -6.18 -13.23
C TYR A 202 -3.63 -6.59 -14.58
N GLY A 203 -4.76 -5.98 -14.94
CA GLY A 203 -5.45 -6.22 -16.20
C GLY A 203 -6.95 -5.94 -16.09
N GLU A 204 -7.67 -5.97 -17.21
CA GLU A 204 -9.13 -5.83 -17.24
C GLU A 204 -9.83 -6.96 -16.45
N GLU A 205 -9.29 -8.18 -16.58
CA GLU A 205 -9.67 -9.36 -15.78
C GLU A 205 -8.62 -9.66 -14.71
N GLY A 206 -8.16 -8.60 -14.03
CA GLY A 206 -7.18 -8.68 -12.96
C GLY A 206 -7.66 -9.49 -11.75
N LYS A 207 -6.73 -9.77 -10.84
CA LYS A 207 -7.00 -10.50 -9.60
C LYS A 207 -6.43 -9.75 -8.41
N LEU A 208 -7.12 -9.84 -7.29
CA LEU A 208 -6.71 -9.29 -6.00
C LEU A 208 -6.84 -10.39 -4.95
N GLU A 209 -5.75 -10.63 -4.23
CA GLU A 209 -5.75 -11.46 -3.03
C GLU A 209 -5.18 -10.63 -1.89
N VAL A 210 -5.88 -10.55 -0.76
CA VAL A 210 -5.42 -9.79 0.41
C VAL A 210 -5.50 -10.64 1.66
N THR A 211 -4.42 -10.62 2.44
CA THR A 211 -4.40 -11.17 3.79
C THR A 211 -3.89 -10.12 4.76
N LEU A 212 -4.71 -9.79 5.75
CA LEU A 212 -4.34 -8.99 6.91
C LEU A 212 -4.27 -9.90 8.14
N SER A 213 -3.16 -9.86 8.85
CA SER A 213 -2.94 -10.68 10.05
C SER A 213 -2.29 -9.89 11.17
N ARG A 214 -2.79 -10.07 12.38
CA ARG A 214 -2.20 -9.48 13.57
C ARG A 214 -0.87 -10.14 13.86
N LYS A 215 0.21 -9.35 13.99
CA LYS A 215 1.57 -9.87 14.08
C LYS A 215 1.80 -10.73 15.33
N ARG A 216 1.26 -10.33 16.49
CA ARG A 216 1.56 -10.99 17.78
C ARG A 216 1.13 -12.46 17.85
N ASP A 217 0.08 -12.85 17.15
CA ASP A 217 -0.51 -14.20 17.21
C ASP A 217 -0.92 -14.77 15.86
N GLN A 218 -0.59 -14.07 14.76
CA GLN A 218 -0.93 -14.44 13.39
C GLN A 218 -2.44 -14.59 13.13
N LYS A 219 -3.29 -14.02 14.01
CA LYS A 219 -4.74 -14.04 13.82
C LYS A 219 -5.10 -13.25 12.57
N ARG A 220 -5.76 -13.90 11.61
CA ARG A 220 -6.29 -13.25 10.40
C ARG A 220 -7.39 -12.27 10.78
N THR A 221 -7.23 -11.01 10.42
CA THR A 221 -8.21 -9.94 10.66
C THR A 221 -9.07 -9.65 9.43
N LEU A 222 -8.55 -9.95 8.23
CA LEU A 222 -9.27 -9.89 6.97
C LEU A 222 -8.62 -10.82 5.94
N ILE A 223 -9.44 -11.49 5.14
CA ILE A 223 -9.03 -12.26 3.95
C ILE A 223 -9.97 -11.89 2.81
N LEU A 224 -9.42 -11.66 1.64
CA LEU A 224 -10.14 -11.46 0.37
C LEU A 224 -9.47 -12.33 -0.70
#